data_AF-A0A3D1IVU0-F1
#
_entry.id   AF-A0A3D1IVU0-F1
#
_cell.length_a   1.000
_cell.length_b   1.000
_cell.length_c   1.000
_cell.angle_alpha   90.00
_cell.angle_beta   90.00
_cell.angle_gamma   90.00
#
_symmetry.space_group_name_H-M   'P 1'
#
loop_
_entity.id
_entity.type
_entity.pdbx_description
1 polymer ?
#
loop_
_entity_poly.entity_id
_entity_poly.type
_entity_poly.pdbx_seq_one_letter_code
_entity_poly.pdbx_strand_id
1 'polypeptide(L)' 'MKLRIATYNIHKGISSFGNRPSIHALKKALTAMEADVVFLQEVQGQHDHHAERHA' A
#
# COMPACT_ATOMS: atom_id res chain seq x y z
N MET A 1 16.23 -23.66 0.74
CA MET A 1 15.14 -22.77 0.30
C MET A 1 15.48 -21.37 0.79
N LYS A 2 15.37 -20.32 -0.03
CA LYS A 2 15.65 -18.93 0.36
C LYS A 2 14.32 -18.19 0.52
N LEU A 3 14.04 -17.67 1.72
CA LEU A 3 12.85 -16.87 2.01
C LEU A 3 13.17 -15.38 1.84
N ARG A 4 12.38 -14.66 1.04
CA ARG A 4 12.49 -13.22 0.79
C ARG A 4 11.42 -12.49 1.57
N ILE A 5 11.83 -11.61 2.48
CA ILE A 5 10.93 -10.82 3.31
C ILE A 5 11.14 -9.34 3.02
N ALA A 6 10.07 -8.60 2.80
CA ALA A 6 10.09 -7.15 2.62
C ALA A 6 9.20 -6.44 3.65
N THR A 7 9.58 -5.21 4.01
CA THR A 7 8.76 -4.31 4.82
C THR A 7 8.63 -2.97 4.10
N TYR A 8 7.42 -2.43 4.02
CA TYR A 8 7.15 -1.18 3.31
C TYR A 8 6.07 -0.35 4.01
N ASN A 9 6.39 0.91 4.29
CA ASN A 9 5.44 1.86 4.84
C ASN A 9 4.67 2.53 3.69
N ILE A 10 3.35 2.33 3.63
CA ILE A 10 2.53 2.79 2.50
C ILE A 10 2.07 4.24 2.65
N HIS A 11 2.37 4.89 3.77
CA HIS A 11 1.93 6.24 4.12
C HIS A 11 0.43 6.49 3.84
N LYS A 12 -0.43 5.56 4.27
CA LYS A 12 -1.89 5.58 4.05
C LYS A 12 -2.32 5.65 2.57
N GLY A 13 -1.47 5.24 1.64
CA GLY A 13 -1.76 5.31 0.20
C GLY A 13 -1.76 6.73 -0.38
N ILE A 14 -1.17 7.70 0.31
CA ILE A 14 -1.01 9.10 -0.14
C ILE A 14 0.50 9.37 -0.09
N SER A 15 1.15 9.77 -1.18
CA SER A 15 2.59 10.08 -1.12
C SER A 15 2.78 11.43 -0.44
N SER A 16 3.76 11.53 0.46
CA SER A 16 4.15 12.82 1.06
C SER A 16 4.80 13.77 0.03
N PHE A 17 5.19 13.26 -1.13
CA PHE A 17 5.75 14.01 -2.25
C PHE A 17 4.97 13.69 -3.53
N GLY A 18 4.13 14.62 -3.98
CA GLY A 18 3.62 14.68 -5.36
C GLY A 18 2.61 13.62 -5.78
N ASN A 19 1.37 14.06 -6.02
CA ASN A 19 0.35 13.49 -6.90
C ASN A 19 0.30 11.95 -7.06
N ARG A 20 -0.34 11.32 -6.05
CA ARG A 20 -1.08 10.03 -6.08
C ARG A 20 -0.26 8.74 -6.29
N PRO A 21 0.19 8.06 -5.22
CA PRO A 21 0.32 6.61 -5.27
C PRO A 21 -1.09 6.03 -5.23
N SER A 22 -1.62 5.67 -6.41
CA SER A 22 -2.82 4.84 -6.42
C SER A 22 -2.50 3.48 -5.79
N ILE A 23 -3.50 2.83 -5.18
CA ILE A 23 -3.38 1.44 -4.71
C ILE A 23 -2.81 0.50 -5.80
N HIS A 24 -3.03 0.84 -7.07
CA HIS A 24 -2.48 0.14 -8.23
C HIS A 24 -0.96 0.30 -8.40
N ALA A 25 -0.42 1.51 -8.18
CA ALA A 25 1.03 1.73 -8.22
C ALA A 25 1.74 0.99 -7.07
N LEU A 26 1.14 1.03 -5.88
CA LEU A 26 1.62 0.26 -4.73
C LEU A 26 1.61 -1.24 -5.04
N LYS A 27 0.51 -1.77 -5.59
CA LYS A 27 0.40 -3.17 -6.00
C LYS A 27 1.50 -3.57 -7.00
N LYS A 28 1.77 -2.73 -8.01
CA LYS A 28 2.86 -2.98 -8.98
C LYS A 28 4.23 -3.02 -8.30
N ALA A 29 4.53 -2.06 -7.42
CA ALA A 29 5.80 -1.99 -6.71
C ALA A 29 6.00 -3.21 -5.81
N LEU A 30 4.99 -3.61 -5.03
CA LEU A 30 5.06 -4.79 -4.17
C LEU A 30 5.24 -6.08 -4.99
N THR A 31 4.57 -6.20 -6.15
CA THR A 31 4.73 -7.36 -7.04
C THR A 31 6.16 -7.46 -7.58
N ALA A 32 6.76 -6.33 -7.96
CA ALA A 32 8.13 -6.29 -8.49
C ALA A 32 9.21 -6.62 -7.45
N MET A 33 8.89 -6.60 -6.15
CA MET A 33 9.85 -7.00 -5.09
C MET A 33 10.08 -8.51 -5.03
N GLU A 34 9.16 -9.31 -5.60
CA GLU A 34 9.22 -10.77 -5.60
C GLU A 34 9.52 -11.35 -4.20
N ALA A 35 8.93 -10.75 -3.17
CA ALA A 35 9.05 -11.22 -1.80
C ALA A 35 8.02 -12.33 -1.54
N ASP A 36 8.41 -13.33 -0.76
CA ASP A 36 7.51 -14.39 -0.29
C ASP A 36 6.57 -13.87 0.81
N VAL A 37 7.05 -12.90 1.61
CA VAL A 37 6.29 -12.24 2.68
C VAL A 37 6.52 -10.74 2.65
N VAL A 38 5.45 -9.96 2.75
CA VAL A 38 5.48 -8.49 2.78
C VAL A 38 4.76 -7.98 4.03
N PHE A 39 5.43 -7.13 4.81
CA PHE A 39 4.85 -6.38 5.91
C PHE A 39 4.52 -4.95 5.46
N LEU A 40 3.29 -4.49 5.68
CA LEU A 40 2.86 -3.13 5.36
C LEU A 40 2.61 -2.31 6.63
N GLN A 41 3.10 -1.07 6.68
CA GLN A 41 2.82 -0.11 7.75
C GLN A 41 1.87 0.98 7.28
N GLU A 42 1.20 1.65 8.23
CA GLU A 42 0.19 2.69 7.96
C GLU A 42 -0.99 2.20 7.11
N VAL A 43 -1.33 0.92 7.21
CA VAL A 43 -2.55 0.34 6.64
C VAL A 43 -3.75 0.92 7.38
N GLN A 44 -4.56 1.71 6.67
CA GLN A 44 -5.85 2.20 7.16
C GLN A 44 -6.96 1.22 6.73
N GLY A 45 -8.03 1.13 7.51
CA GLY A 45 -9.24 0.36 7.16
C GLY A 45 -10.02 0.99 6.01
N GLN A 46 -11.29 0.59 5.81
CA GLN A 46 -12.15 1.28 4.86
C GLN A 46 -12.20 2.79 5.20
N HIS A 47 -12.13 3.63 4.18
CA HIS A 47 -12.37 5.06 4.31
C HIS A 47 -13.88 5.27 4.56
N ASP A 48 -14.36 4.96 5.76
CA ASP A 48 -15.78 5.09 6.13
C ASP A 48 -16.29 6.52 5.85
N HIS A 49 -15.42 7.52 6.03
CA HIS A 49 -15.71 8.94 5.76
C HIS A 49 -15.86 9.29 4.25
N HIS A 50 -15.30 8.51 3.32
CA HIS A 50 -15.54 8.70 1.88
C HIS A 50 -16.69 7.84 1.35
N ALA A 51 -16.96 6.69 2.00
CA ALA A 51 -18.13 5.87 1.70
C ALA A 51 -19.43 6.65 1.98
N GLU A 52 -19.49 7.42 3.06
CA GLU A 52 -20.64 8.30 3.38
C GLU A 52 -20.89 9.40 2.36
N ARG A 53 -19.87 9.83 1.58
CA ARG A 53 -20.03 10.86 0.53
C ARG A 53 -20.55 10.33 -0.80
N HIS A 54 -20.62 9.00 -0.95
CA HIS A 54 -21.05 8.31 -2.17
C HIS A 54 -22.13 7.25 -1.91
N ALA A 55 -22.76 7.25 -0.72
CA ALA A 55 -24.02 6.54 -0.46
C ALA A 55 -25.20 7.37 -0.98
#